data_AF-A0A6A4WHA8-F1
#
_entry.id   AF-A0A6A4WHA8-F1
#
_cell.length_a   1.000
_cell.length_b   1.000
_cell.length_c   1.000
_cell.angle_alpha   90.00
_cell.angle_beta   90.00
_cell.angle_gamma   90.00
#
_symmetry.space_group_name_H-M   'P 1'
#
loop_
_entity.id
_entity.type
_entity.pdbx_description
1 polymer ?
#
loop_
_entity_poly.entity_id
_entity_poly.type
_entity_poly.pdbx_seq_one_letter_code
_entity_poly.pdbx_strand_id
1 'polypeptide(L)'
;MPRTQLLGHIDMDTREWFDGVLTNSARQVVKEPKEVQSWIICDGDIDPEWIESLNSVLDDNRLLTMPSGERIQFAPNVNFPVRNT
;
A
#
# COMPACT_ATOMS: atom_id res chain seq x y z
N MET A 1 1.71 -13.21 -5.18
CA MET A 1 2.99 -12.45 -5.10
C MET A 1 3.45 -12.43 -3.65
N PRO A 2 4.76 -12.48 -3.35
CA PRO A 2 5.23 -12.41 -1.97
C PRO A 2 4.97 -11.02 -1.36
N ARG A 3 4.58 -10.99 -0.08
CA ARG A 3 4.31 -9.77 0.71
C ARG A 3 5.41 -8.72 0.58
N THR A 4 6.66 -9.15 0.57
CA THR A 4 7.85 -8.29 0.47
C THR A 4 7.91 -7.49 -0.82
N GLN A 5 7.42 -8.04 -1.93
CA GLN A 5 7.38 -7.34 -3.22
C GLN A 5 6.17 -6.40 -3.30
N LEU A 6 5.09 -6.68 -2.57
CA LEU A 6 3.88 -5.85 -2.54
C LEU A 6 4.02 -4.65 -1.60
N LEU A 7 4.39 -4.89 -0.34
CA LEU A 7 4.52 -3.86 0.71
C LEU A 7 5.92 -3.26 0.78
N GLY A 8 6.92 -3.96 0.26
CA GLY A 8 8.33 -3.64 0.50
C GLY A 8 8.92 -4.47 1.64
N HIS A 9 10.23 -4.50 1.71
CA HIS A 9 10.98 -5.16 2.77
C HIS A 9 12.25 -4.39 3.12
N ILE A 10 12.78 -4.65 4.31
CA ILE A 10 14.13 -4.22 4.66
C ILE A 10 15.08 -5.33 4.24
N ASP A 11 16.10 -5.01 3.47
CA ASP A 11 17.18 -5.94 3.20
C ASP A 11 18.07 -6.06 4.44
N MET A 12 18.28 -7.27 4.96
CA MET A 12 19.03 -7.45 6.21
C MET A 12 20.54 -7.26 6.04
N ASP A 13 21.05 -7.40 4.81
CA ASP A 13 22.46 -7.25 4.50
C ASP A 13 22.83 -5.78 4.32
N THR A 14 22.05 -5.01 3.54
CA THR A 14 22.33 -3.57 3.34
C THR A 14 21.67 -2.67 4.38
N ARG A 15 20.67 -3.20 5.12
CA ARG A 15 19.76 -2.42 5.99
C ARG A 15 19.01 -1.31 5.25
N GLU A 16 18.88 -1.43 3.93
CA GLU A 16 18.13 -0.49 3.12
C GLU A 16 16.66 -0.92 2.99
N TRP A 17 15.78 0.07 2.89
CA TRP A 17 14.38 -0.14 2.61
C TRP A 17 14.16 -0.30 1.11
N PHE A 18 13.51 -1.40 0.73
CA PHE A 18 13.05 -1.65 -0.63
C PHE A 18 11.55 -1.42 -0.70
N ASP A 19 11.15 -0.39 -1.45
CA ASP A 19 9.74 -0.12 -1.72
C ASP A 19 9.13 -1.22 -2.59
N GLY A 20 7.94 -1.68 -2.18
CA GLY A 20 7.11 -2.59 -2.96
C GLY A 20 6.19 -1.84 -3.93
N VAL A 21 5.40 -2.61 -4.69
CA VAL A 21 4.46 -2.07 -5.67
C VAL A 21 3.41 -1.16 -5.01
N LEU A 22 2.86 -1.57 -3.86
CA LEU A 22 1.85 -0.81 -3.14
C LEU A 22 2.43 0.45 -2.51
N THR A 23 3.61 0.36 -1.89
CA THR A 23 4.27 1.50 -1.24
C THR A 23 4.77 2.54 -2.23
N ASN A 24 5.32 2.11 -3.37
CA ASN A 24 5.67 3.02 -4.45
C ASN A 24 4.43 3.72 -5.04
N SER A 25 3.35 2.97 -5.29
CA SER A 25 2.08 3.55 -5.76
C SER A 25 1.50 4.52 -4.72
N ALA A 26 1.58 4.16 -3.44
CA ALA A 26 1.11 4.98 -2.34
C ALA A 26 1.83 6.34 -2.27
N ARG A 27 3.16 6.34 -2.42
CA ARG A 27 3.96 7.56 -2.46
C ARG A 27 3.62 8.44 -3.66
N GLN A 28 3.34 7.84 -4.82
CA GLN A 28 2.92 8.58 -6.01
C GLN A 28 1.56 9.27 -5.78
N VAL A 29 0.56 8.55 -5.27
CA VAL A 29 -0.79 9.12 -5.05
C VAL A 29 -0.81 10.18 -3.94
N VAL A 30 0.07 10.08 -2.94
CA VAL A 30 0.20 11.11 -1.90
C VAL A 30 0.93 12.35 -2.40
N LYS A 31 1.79 12.20 -3.41
CA LYS A 31 2.47 13.32 -4.07
C LYS A 31 1.55 14.08 -5.03
N GLU A 32 0.53 13.41 -5.57
CA GLU A 32 -0.48 14.02 -6.43
C GLU A 32 -1.37 15.01 -5.65
N PRO A 33 -1.86 16.08 -6.31
CA PRO A 33 -2.76 17.04 -5.68
C PRO A 33 -4.10 16.39 -5.33
N LYS A 34 -4.74 16.89 -4.26
CA LYS A 34 -6.03 16.38 -3.73
C LYS A 34 -7.19 16.44 -4.74
N GLU A 35 -7.03 17.20 -5.82
CA GLU A 35 -7.98 17.36 -6.91
C GLU A 35 -7.97 16.16 -7.88
N VAL A 36 -6.90 15.36 -7.88
CA VAL A 36 -6.74 14.19 -8.76
C VAL A 36 -7.26 12.95 -8.04
N GLN A 37 -8.27 12.30 -8.59
CA GLN A 37 -8.72 11.00 -8.08
C GLN A 37 -7.76 9.90 -8.52
N SER A 38 -7.15 9.22 -7.55
CA SER A 38 -6.16 8.16 -7.80
C SER A 38 -6.71 6.80 -7.40
N TRP A 39 -6.66 5.82 -8.29
CA TRP A 39 -7.26 4.51 -8.05
C TRP A 39 -6.16 3.44 -8.07
N ILE A 40 -6.02 2.71 -6.97
CA ILE A 40 -5.07 1.60 -6.83
C ILE A 40 -5.90 0.33 -6.87
N ILE A 41 -5.90 -0.34 -8.01
CA ILE A 41 -6.68 -1.56 -8.23
C ILE A 41 -5.82 -2.75 -7.82
N CYS A 42 -6.28 -3.50 -6.82
CA CYS A 42 -5.68 -4.76 -6.42
C CYS A 42 -6.45 -5.90 -7.10
N ASP A 43 -5.95 -6.36 -8.24
CA ASP A 43 -6.49 -7.48 -9.02
C ASP A 43 -5.52 -8.66 -8.90
N GLY A 44 -5.85 -9.66 -8.07
CA GLY A 44 -5.01 -10.83 -7.85
C GLY A 44 -5.44 -11.66 -6.62
N ASP A 45 -4.91 -12.89 -6.54
CA ASP A 45 -5.21 -13.84 -5.46
C ASP A 45 -5.00 -13.22 -4.08
N ILE A 46 -6.09 -13.25 -3.30
CA ILE A 46 -6.16 -12.63 -2.00
C ILE A 46 -5.59 -13.55 -0.92
N ASP A 47 -4.31 -13.33 -0.61
CA ASP A 47 -3.61 -13.86 0.56
C ASP A 47 -4.01 -13.09 1.83
N PRO A 48 -4.31 -13.80 2.94
CA PRO A 48 -4.77 -13.17 4.18
C PRO A 48 -3.75 -12.18 4.78
N GLU A 49 -2.44 -12.43 4.62
CA GLU A 49 -1.39 -11.54 5.15
C GLU A 49 -1.43 -10.13 4.55
N TRP A 50 -1.79 -9.99 3.27
CA TRP A 50 -1.90 -8.67 2.65
C TRP A 50 -3.22 -8.00 2.96
N ILE A 51 -4.31 -8.77 3.13
CA ILE A 51 -5.61 -8.23 3.54
C ILE A 51 -5.51 -7.56 4.89
N GLU A 52 -4.80 -8.14 5.85
CA GLU A 52 -4.63 -7.51 7.16
C GLU A 52 -3.95 -6.14 7.06
N SER A 53 -2.93 -6.03 6.21
CA SER A 53 -2.22 -4.77 5.98
C SER A 53 -3.08 -3.74 5.22
N LEU A 54 -3.93 -4.21 4.30
CA LEU A 54 -4.86 -3.37 3.53
C LEU A 54 -6.14 -3.04 4.32
N ASN A 55 -6.49 -3.80 5.35
CA ASN A 55 -7.69 -3.55 6.15
C ASN A 55 -7.63 -2.15 6.78
N SER A 56 -6.46 -1.76 7.33
CA SER A 56 -6.25 -0.39 7.86
C SER A 56 -6.24 0.71 6.79
N VAL A 57 -6.00 0.36 5.52
CA VAL A 57 -6.08 1.28 4.37
C VAL A 57 -7.51 1.44 3.89
N LEU A 58 -8.29 0.36 3.95
CA LEU A 58 -9.70 0.31 3.58
C LEU A 58 -10.62 0.87 4.68
N ASP A 59 -10.16 0.87 5.93
CA ASP A 59 -10.85 1.46 7.08
C ASP A 59 -10.80 3.01 7.06
N ASP A 60 -11.58 3.64 7.95
CA ASP A 60 -11.80 5.10 7.98
C ASP A 60 -10.49 5.90 8.12
N ASN A 61 -9.48 5.29 8.74
CA ASN A 61 -8.15 5.89 8.92
C ASN A 61 -7.34 6.05 7.62
N ARG A 62 -7.65 5.29 6.56
CA ARG A 62 -6.94 5.30 5.26
C ARG A 62 -5.41 5.34 5.43
N LEU A 63 -4.88 4.48 6.29
CA LEU A 63 -3.48 4.54 6.73
C LEU A 63 -2.74 3.26 6.33
N LEU A 64 -1.74 3.39 5.46
CA LEU A 64 -0.81 2.30 5.17
C LEU A 64 0.33 2.32 6.18
N THR A 65 0.45 1.25 6.95
CA THR A 65 1.58 1.04 7.87
C THR A 65 2.57 0.08 7.23
N MET A 66 3.78 0.55 6.97
CA MET A 66 4.84 -0.28 6.42
C MET A 66 5.52 -1.11 7.50
N PRO A 67 6.07 -2.29 7.14
CA PRO A 67 6.91 -3.07 8.05
C PRO A 67 8.18 -2.34 8.52
N SER A 68 8.62 -1.26 7.85
CA SER A 68 9.67 -0.37 8.36
C SER A 68 9.25 0.50 9.54
N GLY A 69 7.94 0.62 9.80
CA GLY A 69 7.36 1.57 10.76
C GLY A 69 6.95 2.90 10.14
N GLU A 70 7.24 3.15 8.86
CA GLU A 70 6.73 4.32 8.14
C GLU A 70 5.20 4.22 7.96
N ARG A 71 4.50 5.36 8.07
CA ARG A 71 3.05 5.43 7.97
C ARG A 71 2.66 6.43 6.91
N ILE A 72 1.91 5.99 5.90
CA ILE A 72 1.44 6.83 4.80
C ILE A 72 -0.06 6.97 4.93
N GLN A 73 -0.54 8.20 5.10
CA GLN A 73 -1.96 8.50 5.14
C GLN A 73 -2.45 8.87 3.75
N PHE A 74 -3.49 8.18 3.27
CA PHE A 74 -4.12 8.50 1.99
C PHE A 74 -5.16 9.58 2.16
N ALA A 75 -5.26 10.42 1.14
CA ALA A 75 -6.29 11.43 1.04
C ALA A 75 -7.62 10.81 0.53
N PRO A 76 -8.78 11.46 0.78
CA PRO A 76 -10.09 10.89 0.47
C PRO A 76 -10.34 10.64 -1.02
N ASN A 77 -9.54 11.26 -1.89
CA ASN A 77 -9.51 11.10 -3.34
C ASN A 77 -8.91 9.75 -3.82
N VAL A 78 -8.29 8.98 -2.93
CA VAL A 78 -7.71 7.66 -3.27
C VAL A 78 -8.73 6.56 -3.05
N ASN A 79 -8.91 5.69 -4.06
CA ASN A 79 -9.81 4.54 -4.01
C ASN A 79 -9.02 3.23 -4.17
N PHE A 80 -9.37 2.22 -3.37
CA PHE A 80 -8.75 0.90 -3.37
C PHE A 80 -9.82 -0.19 -3.66
N PRO A 81 -10.28 -0.32 -4.91
CA PRO A 81 -11.14 -1.44 -5.26
C PRO A 81 -10.32 -2.74 -5.21
N VAL A 82 -10.68 -3.60 -4.27
CA VAL A 82 -10.17 -4.97 -4.19
C VAL A 82 -11.16 -5.88 -4.89
N ARG A 83 -10.71 -6.60 -5.91
CA ARG A 83 -11.56 -7.51 -6.67
C ARG A 83 -11.12 -8.95 -6.42
N ASN A 84 -11.96 -9.70 -5.71
CA ASN A 84 -11.79 -11.14 -5.53
C ASN A 84 -12.55 -11.84 -6.67
N THR A 85 -11.87 -12.58 -7.53
CA THR A 85 -12.50 -13.47 -8.52
C THR A 85 -12.58 -14.88 -7.95
#